data_AF-A0A6M3JUC4-F1
#
_entry.id   AF-A0A6M3JUC4-F1
#
_cell.length_a   1.000
_cell.length_b   1.000
_cell.length_c   1.000
_cell.angle_alpha   90.00
_cell.angle_beta   90.00
_cell.angle_gamma   90.00
#
_symmetry.space_group_name_H-M   'P 1'
#
loop_
_entity.id
_entity.type
_entity.pdbx_description
1 polymer ?
#
loop_
_entity_poly.entity_id
_entity_poly.type
_entity_poly.pdbx_seq_one_letter_code
_entity_poly.pdbx_strand_id
1 'polypeptide(L)' 'MFKVDDRVIYTSGVYGDYKSNPLWGGAYGKVIGTITNIDAGLVTSWIGISWDIGSFNVYRKGDIELYKRQTQLNLFRG' A
#
# COMPACT_ATOMS: atom_id res chain seq x y z
N MET A 1 -9.84 7.59 -6.00
CA MET A 1 -10.64 6.53 -5.35
C MET A 1 -9.89 5.23 -5.54
N PHE A 2 -9.74 4.40 -4.51
CA PHE A 2 -9.13 3.07 -4.67
C PHE A 2 -10.06 2.13 -5.43
N LYS A 3 -9.49 1.27 -6.25
CA LYS A 3 -10.15 0.12 -6.90
C LYS A 3 -9.28 -1.13 -6.76
N VAL A 4 -9.88 -2.30 -6.97
CA VAL A 4 -9.14 -3.56 -7.15
C VAL A 4 -8.11 -3.37 -8.29
N ASP A 5 -6.96 -4.01 -8.14
CA ASP A 5 -5.77 -3.90 -9.00
C ASP A 5 -4.98 -2.57 -8.90
N ASP A 6 -5.46 -1.58 -8.13
CA ASP A 6 -4.63 -0.41 -7.83
C ASP A 6 -3.37 -0.83 -7.06
N ARG A 7 -2.26 -0.17 -7.39
CA ARG A 7 -1.00 -0.30 -6.67
C ARG A 7 -0.97 0.68 -5.53
N VAL A 8 -0.57 0.20 -4.36
CA VAL A 8 -0.49 0.98 -3.12
C VAL A 8 0.90 0.84 -2.51
N ILE A 9 1.30 1.82 -1.72
CA ILE A 9 2.58 1.82 -1.04
C ILE A 9 2.36 1.97 0.46
N TYR A 10 3.04 1.12 1.21
CA TYR A 10 3.14 1.19 2.65
C TYR A 10 4.56 1.63 3.02
N THR A 11 4.67 2.60 3.92
CA THR A 11 5.96 3.09 4.43
C THR A 11 6.02 2.80 5.93
N SER A 12 6.99 2.00 6.37
CA SER A 12 7.16 1.71 7.79
C SER A 12 7.82 2.86 8.54
N GLY A 13 7.53 2.99 9.83
CA GLY A 13 8.24 3.90 10.73
C GLY A 13 9.65 3.41 11.08
N VAL A 14 10.49 4.31 11.60
CA VAL A 14 11.91 4.03 11.96
C VAL A 14 12.05 2.92 13.02
N TYR A 15 11.01 2.67 13.81
CA TYR A 15 11.00 1.68 14.89
C TYR A 15 10.29 0.37 14.53
N GLY A 16 10.06 0.14 13.23
CA GLY A 16 9.18 -0.93 12.77
C GLY A 16 7.73 -0.61 13.12
N ASP A 17 6.81 -1.41 12.57
CA ASP A 17 5.38 -1.18 12.79
C ASP A 17 4.72 -2.31 13.57
N TYR A 18 3.42 -2.15 13.82
CA TYR A 18 2.62 -3.15 14.49
C TYR A 18 2.67 -4.50 13.77
N LYS A 19 2.52 -5.60 14.52
CA LYS A 19 2.67 -6.98 14.04
C LYS A 19 1.81 -7.37 12.83
N SER A 20 0.77 -6.59 12.55
CA SER A 20 -0.12 -6.78 11.42
C SER A 20 0.33 -6.08 10.14
N ASN A 21 1.56 -5.54 10.08
CA ASN A 21 2.06 -4.79 8.93
C ASN A 21 3.10 -5.59 8.14
N PRO A 22 3.21 -5.35 6.82
CA PRO A 22 4.05 -6.16 5.93
C PRO A 22 5.53 -6.10 6.28
N LEU A 23 5.99 -5.01 6.90
CA LEU A 23 7.39 -4.80 7.28
C LEU A 23 7.64 -5.04 8.78
N TRP A 24 6.72 -5.72 9.49
CA TRP A 24 6.93 -6.06 10.89
C TRP A 24 8.21 -6.90 11.09
N GLY A 25 9.02 -6.55 12.10
CA GLY A 25 10.27 -7.23 12.40
C GLY A 25 11.44 -6.91 11.46
N GLY A 26 11.25 -5.99 10.52
CA GLY A 26 12.27 -5.55 9.56
C GLY A 26 12.74 -4.10 9.74
N ALA A 27 13.66 -3.69 8.86
CA ALA A 27 14.17 -2.32 8.80
C ALA A 27 13.12 -1.34 8.23
N TYR A 28 13.30 -0.05 8.55
CA TYR A 28 12.59 1.06 7.92
C TYR A 28 12.62 0.93 6.39
N GLY A 29 11.46 1.05 5.74
CA GLY A 29 11.36 0.79 4.31
C GLY A 29 9.99 1.07 3.71
N LYS A 30 9.91 0.82 2.41
CA LYS A 30 8.67 0.93 1.63
C LYS A 30 8.37 -0.38 0.95
N VAL A 31 7.12 -0.79 0.96
CA VAL A 31 6.66 -1.97 0.25
C VAL A 31 5.44 -1.62 -0.58
N ILE A 32 5.42 -2.14 -1.80
CA ILE A 32 4.33 -1.94 -2.74
C ILE A 32 3.46 -3.20 -2.73
N GLY A 33 2.16 -3.00 -2.86
CA GLY A 33 1.18 -4.08 -2.96
C GLY A 33 0.09 -3.77 -3.97
N THR A 34 -0.76 -4.76 -4.21
CA THR A 34 -1.93 -4.67 -5.07
C THR A 34 -3.19 -4.83 -4.23
N ILE A 35 -4.19 -3.97 -4.43
CA ILE A 35 -5.51 -4.14 -3.83
C ILE A 35 -6.20 -5.36 -4.46
N THR A 36 -6.53 -6.36 -3.66
CA THR A 36 -7.20 -7.59 -4.12
C THR A 36 -8.69 -7.59 -3.82
N ASN A 37 -9.14 -6.82 -2.83
CA ASN A 37 -10.56 -6.68 -2.49
C ASN A 37 -10.80 -5.30 -1.87
N ILE A 38 -11.95 -4.71 -2.16
CA ILE A 38 -12.52 -3.55 -1.47
C ILE A 38 -13.86 -4.01 -0.90
N ASP A 39 -13.94 -4.16 0.42
CA ASP A 39 -15.19 -4.56 1.04
C ASP A 39 -16.18 -3.38 0.91
N ALA A 40 -17.18 -3.57 0.06
CA ALA A 40 -18.27 -2.60 -0.16
C ALA A 40 -19.37 -2.72 0.92
N GLY A 41 -19.22 -3.64 1.88
CA GLY A 41 -20.13 -3.83 3.00
C GLY A 41 -20.06 -2.71 4.04
N LEU A 42 -21.14 -2.58 4.82
CA LEU A 42 -21.54 -1.49 5.74
C LEU A 42 -20.50 -0.94 6.73
N VAL A 43 -19.31 -1.55 6.84
CA VAL A 43 -18.13 -0.99 7.52
C VAL A 43 -17.20 -0.40 6.46
N THR A 44 -17.74 0.55 5.69
CA THR A 44 -17.11 1.16 4.52
C THR A 44 -15.76 1.77 4.89
N SER A 45 -14.66 1.10 4.54
CA SER A 45 -13.30 1.68 4.40
C SER A 45 -12.20 0.62 4.41
N TRP A 46 -12.47 -0.69 4.52
CA TRP A 46 -11.39 -1.68 4.53
C TRP A 46 -11.01 -2.17 3.13
N ILE A 47 -9.72 -2.36 2.92
CA ILE A 47 -9.13 -2.86 1.67
C ILE A 47 -8.18 -4.02 1.98
N GLY A 48 -8.31 -5.10 1.22
CA GLY A 48 -7.36 -6.22 1.25
C GLY A 48 -6.22 -5.96 0.28
N ILE A 49 -4.98 -6.13 0.72
CA ILE A 49 -3.77 -5.87 -0.07
C ILE A 49 -2.87 -7.10 -0.02
N SER A 50 -2.45 -7.56 -1.19
CA SER A 50 -1.34 -8.51 -1.35
C SER A 50 -0.06 -7.73 -1.62
N TRP A 51 0.94 -7.90 -0.78
CA TRP A 51 2.23 -7.21 -0.88
C TRP A 51 3.21 -7.99 -1.76
N ASP A 52 4.09 -7.27 -2.46
CA ASP A 52 5.09 -7.88 -3.34
C ASP A 52 6.08 -8.79 -2.60
N ILE A 53 6.18 -8.65 -1.27
CA ILE A 53 6.99 -9.50 -0.39
C ILE A 53 6.28 -10.81 0.01
N GLY A 54 5.09 -11.07 -0.54
CA GLY A 54 4.33 -12.31 -0.33
C GLY A 54 3.36 -12.31 0.86
N SER A 55 3.26 -11.22 1.62
CA SER A 55 2.32 -11.08 2.73
C SER A 55 0.95 -10.56 2.28
N PHE A 56 -0.07 -10.81 3.09
CA PHE A 56 -1.43 -10.29 2.89
C PHE A 56 -1.90 -9.60 4.17
N ASN A 57 -2.48 -8.41 4.02
CA ASN A 57 -2.95 -7.60 5.13
C ASN A 57 -4.19 -6.80 4.72
N VAL A 58 -4.96 -6.34 5.72
CA VAL A 58 -6.17 -5.55 5.51
C VAL A 58 -6.00 -4.20 6.19
N TYR A 59 -6.26 -3.12 5.47
CA TYR A 59 -6.06 -1.74 5.92
C TYR A 59 -7.33 -0.93 5.83
N ARG A 60 -7.43 0.13 6.65
CA ARG A 60 -8.40 1.18 6.36
C ARG A 60 -7.89 2.00 5.18
N LYS A 61 -8.83 2.50 4.39
CA LYS A 61 -8.62 3.34 3.23
C LYS A 61 -7.78 4.59 3.53
N GLY A 62 -7.85 5.10 4.76
CA GLY A 62 -7.05 6.23 5.22
C GLY A 62 -5.62 5.88 5.64
N ASP A 63 -5.31 4.60 5.85
CA ASP A 63 -4.02 4.13 6.37
C ASP A 63 -3.06 3.73 5.24
N ILE A 64 -3.48 3.83 3.97
CA ILE A 64 -2.65 3.51 2.82
C ILE A 64 -2.65 4.63 1.77
N GLU A 65 -1.56 4.67 1.01
CA GLU A 65 -1.37 5.62 -0.08
C GLU A 65 -1.35 4.91 -1.44
N LEU A 66 -1.94 5.55 -2.46
CA LEU A 66 -1.78 5.10 -3.84
C LEU A 66 -0.31 5.22 -4.25
N TYR A 67 0.23 4.14 -4.81
CA TYR A 67 1.56 4.17 -5.41
C TYR A 67 1.50 4.90 -6.75
N LYS A 68 1.85 6.18 -6.73
CA LYS A 68 2.07 6.96 -7.95
C LYS A 68 3.51 6.75 -8.39
N ARG A 69 3.74 6.01 -9.47
CA ARG A 69 5.03 6.13 -10.17
C ARG A 69 5.15 7.60 -10.56
N GLN A 70 6.20 8.27 -10.09
CA GLN A 70 6.64 9.50 -10.76
C GLN A 70 7.01 9.08 -12.17
N THR A 71 6.10 9.26 -13.12
CA THR A 71 6.45 9.27 -14.52
C THR A 71 7.38 10.47 -14.66
N GLN A 72 8.70 10.25 -14.71
CA GLN A 72 9.65 11.22 -15.23
C GLN A 72 9.39 11.39 -16.73
N LEU A 73 8.23 11.94 -17.08
CA LEU A 73 7.98 12.57 -18.37
C LEU A 73 8.27 14.05 -18.15
N ASN A 74 9.55 14.40 -18.03
CA ASN A 74 10.07 15.77 -18.24
C ASN A 74 11.59 15.78 -18.05
N LEU A 75 12.36 15.24 -19.01
CA LEU A 75 13.73 15.71 -19.27
C LEU A 75 14.15 15.61 -20.76
N PHE A 76 13.23 15.34 -21.70
CA PHE A 76 13.51 15.45 -23.15
C PHE A 76 12.68 16.54 -23.83
N ARG A 77 12.56 17.72 -23.19
CA ARG A 77 12.08 18.93 -23.85
C ARG A 77 12.84 20.15 -23.32
N GLY A 78 13.71 20.68 -24.16
CA GLY A 78 14.45 21.94 -23.96
C GLY A 78 15.89 21.80 -24.37
#